data_AF-A0A4Q9PMX4-F1
#
_entry.id   AF-A0A4Q9PMX4-F1
#
_cell.length_a   1.000
_cell.length_b   1.000
_cell.length_c   1.000
_cell.angle_alpha   90.00
_cell.angle_beta   90.00
_cell.angle_gamma   90.00
#
_symmetry.space_group_name_H-M   'P 1'
#
loop_
_entity.id
_entity.type
_entity.pdbx_description
1 polymer ?
#
loop_
_entity_poly.entity_id
_entity_poly.type
_entity_poly.pdbx_seq_one_letter_code
_entity_poly.pdbx_strand_id
1 'polypeptide(L)'
;MNRSLHNLLAAVEYKPHQDTVFLVGDILAKSTEAGSLAILDFLVRQNCCAKGVGDAPRPSGSPARDSHAKPAPCKPVYAVRGNHDQMIVQWRAWRDWFEGLQLSFPSAHLYPPQRRSGSLSALAASLASATTTTASYDAGPPVGTGEQFLALIEAEWLRDRADDPSGAGSDAEEWVDVARKRARGTWRAEWWRRIPQPGKGRTSKDWIMFGDHYYIARDMKPEHAELLYSLPLVIHVPSEHFFLVHGGLLPLDPRKPSDDKHQPLAHPPSPDDEEEVEDEDDYDYEYPTIDSGSSQHVFPRAEPHGEGHDNGDEVEELRVLQERSLLEDIPHNRDPWVVLNMRGVRKKGKVTRRGDKGTPWAKIWNGEMKRCTGFTGSARDVPAAEHSPGEDEDTEGDGGVGGHALPCYPSTVVYGHAASRDLDVRRWTVGLDTGCLYGRRLTGLVLTRPRTDAGGPTRTSPLYVDADDDADEEDDDEEESSDEEEDELDETAPEGHLRDMNSRFARVAGGSAIARARPRARRAKTWTRTIRFGDRDSGVEARLVSVKCPKVGDLS
;
A
#
# COMPACT_ATOMS: atom_id res chain seq x y z
N MET A 1 0.10 0.98 -13.19
CA MET A 1 1.10 0.46 -12.23
C MET A 1 1.96 -0.66 -12.82
N ASN A 2 1.40 -1.79 -13.29
CA ASN A 2 2.15 -2.96 -13.78
C ASN A 2 3.37 -2.66 -14.69
N ARG A 3 3.18 -1.83 -15.73
CA ARG A 3 4.27 -1.43 -16.64
C ARG A 3 5.42 -0.72 -15.93
N SER A 4 5.09 0.20 -15.01
CA SER A 4 6.07 0.96 -14.24
C SER A 4 6.86 0.05 -13.29
N LEU A 5 6.20 -0.94 -12.69
CA LEU A 5 6.87 -1.96 -11.87
C LEU A 5 7.90 -2.73 -12.70
N HIS A 6 7.52 -3.25 -13.86
CA HIS A 6 8.46 -3.95 -14.74
C HIS A 6 9.58 -3.06 -15.27
N ASN A 7 9.33 -1.78 -15.53
CA ASN A 7 10.36 -0.82 -15.88
C ASN A 7 11.37 -0.62 -14.74
N LEU A 8 10.89 -0.52 -13.50
CA LEU A 8 11.77 -0.40 -12.33
C LEU A 8 12.58 -1.68 -12.12
N LEU A 9 11.96 -2.85 -12.17
CA LEU A 9 12.64 -4.14 -12.07
C LEU A 9 13.73 -4.30 -13.15
N ALA A 10 13.46 -3.82 -14.38
CA ALA A 10 14.45 -3.81 -15.43
C ALA A 10 15.58 -2.79 -15.18
N ALA A 11 15.27 -1.62 -14.62
CA ALA A 11 16.24 -0.58 -14.31
C ALA A 11 17.22 -0.98 -13.19
N VAL A 12 16.77 -1.81 -12.25
CA VAL A 12 17.62 -2.37 -11.17
C VAL A 12 18.23 -3.72 -11.54
N GLU A 13 18.03 -4.19 -12.78
CA GLU A 13 18.52 -5.48 -13.27
C GLU A 13 18.09 -6.68 -12.41
N TYR A 14 16.83 -6.68 -11.94
CA TYR A 14 16.27 -7.68 -11.05
C TYR A 14 16.44 -9.12 -11.57
N LYS A 15 17.01 -9.98 -10.72
CA LYS A 15 17.23 -11.41 -10.94
C LYS A 15 16.38 -12.22 -9.97
N PRO A 16 15.30 -12.87 -10.44
CA PRO A 16 14.35 -13.56 -9.56
C PRO A 16 14.93 -14.72 -8.76
N HIS A 17 16.10 -15.25 -9.13
CA HIS A 17 16.77 -16.34 -8.40
C HIS A 17 17.82 -15.86 -7.39
N GLN A 18 18.13 -14.56 -7.37
CA GLN A 18 19.17 -13.96 -6.53
C GLN A 18 18.61 -12.90 -5.60
N ASP A 19 17.66 -12.11 -6.09
CA ASP A 19 17.19 -10.90 -5.42
C ASP A 19 15.85 -11.13 -4.72
N THR A 20 15.72 -10.59 -3.51
CA THR A 20 14.46 -10.55 -2.78
C THR A 20 13.78 -9.20 -3.04
N VAL A 21 12.46 -9.21 -3.28
CA VAL A 21 11.69 -7.98 -3.48
C VAL A 21 10.73 -7.79 -2.31
N PHE A 22 10.63 -6.55 -1.84
CA PHE A 22 9.64 -6.12 -0.87
C PHE A 22 8.73 -5.03 -1.45
N LEU A 23 7.42 -5.13 -1.26
CA LEU A 23 6.45 -4.10 -1.62
C LEU A 23 5.84 -3.46 -0.37
N VAL A 24 5.84 -2.13 -0.31
CA VAL A 24 5.46 -1.33 0.87
C VAL A 24 3.96 -0.95 0.91
N GLY A 25 3.10 -1.83 0.41
CA GLY A 25 1.64 -1.66 0.40
C GLY A 25 1.09 -0.81 -0.74
N ASP A 26 -0.24 -0.69 -0.76
CA ASP A 26 -1.04 -0.15 -1.87
C ASP A 26 -0.62 -0.75 -3.20
N ILE A 27 -0.55 -2.08 -3.20
CA ILE A 27 -0.22 -2.91 -4.35
C ILE A 27 -1.30 -2.78 -5.43
N LEU A 28 -2.55 -2.60 -4.98
CA LEU A 28 -3.76 -2.53 -5.78
C LEU A 28 -4.44 -1.16 -5.70
N ALA A 29 -5.34 -0.91 -6.68
CA ALA A 29 -6.15 0.29 -6.83
C ALA A 29 -5.44 1.54 -7.37
N LYS A 30 -6.22 2.54 -7.81
CA LYS A 30 -5.79 3.78 -8.51
C LYS A 30 -4.99 3.54 -9.80
N SER A 31 -5.02 2.32 -10.31
CA SER A 31 -4.60 1.97 -11.65
C SER A 31 -5.68 1.10 -12.28
N THR A 32 -5.61 0.86 -13.60
CA THR A 32 -6.62 0.03 -14.27
C THR A 32 -6.80 -1.32 -13.56
N GLU A 33 -8.03 -1.83 -13.56
CA GLU A 33 -8.37 -3.15 -12.99
C GLU A 33 -7.41 -4.23 -13.51
N ALA A 34 -7.24 -4.32 -14.83
CA ALA A 34 -6.29 -5.22 -15.48
C ALA A 34 -4.84 -5.00 -15.02
N GLY A 35 -4.45 -3.76 -14.75
CA GLY A 35 -3.13 -3.43 -14.21
C GLY A 35 -2.93 -3.95 -12.78
N SER A 36 -3.96 -3.88 -11.95
CA SER A 36 -3.93 -4.39 -10.57
C SER A 36 -3.91 -5.92 -10.55
N LEU A 37 -4.77 -6.56 -11.34
CA LEU A 37 -4.80 -8.03 -11.47
C LEU A 37 -3.49 -8.59 -12.05
N ALA A 38 -2.84 -7.87 -12.97
CA ALA A 38 -1.54 -8.27 -13.51
C ALA A 38 -0.43 -8.27 -12.45
N ILE A 39 -0.48 -7.35 -11.47
CA ILE A 39 0.46 -7.34 -10.34
C ILE A 39 0.22 -8.56 -9.43
N LEU A 40 -1.04 -8.92 -9.16
CA LEU A 40 -1.36 -10.13 -8.40
C LEU A 40 -0.90 -11.39 -9.13
N ASP A 41 -1.13 -11.48 -10.45
CA ASP A 41 -0.61 -12.56 -11.28
C ASP A 41 0.93 -12.66 -11.20
N PHE A 42 1.64 -11.52 -11.18
CA PHE A 42 3.09 -11.51 -10.99
C PHE A 42 3.48 -12.07 -9.62
N LEU A 43 2.86 -11.61 -8.53
CA LEU A 43 3.17 -12.05 -7.17
C LEU A 43 2.88 -13.55 -6.98
N VAL A 44 1.72 -14.03 -7.42
CA VAL A 44 1.36 -15.47 -7.35
C VAL A 44 2.39 -16.31 -8.11
N ARG A 45 2.79 -15.90 -9.33
CA ARG A 45 3.81 -16.63 -10.11
C ARG A 45 5.17 -16.67 -9.42
N GLN A 46 5.61 -15.57 -8.81
CA GLN A 46 6.88 -15.54 -8.07
C GLN A 46 6.83 -16.46 -6.85
N ASN A 47 5.73 -16.46 -6.10
CA ASN A 47 5.56 -17.34 -4.94
C ASN A 47 5.49 -18.82 -5.34
N CYS A 48 4.86 -19.16 -6.47
CA CYS A 48 4.90 -20.53 -7.01
C CYS A 48 6.32 -20.94 -7.39
N CYS A 49 7.06 -20.06 -8.07
CA CYS A 49 8.46 -20.30 -8.42
C CYS A 49 9.35 -20.49 -7.17
N ALA A 50 9.13 -19.70 -6.12
CA ALA A 50 9.85 -19.83 -4.84
C ALA A 50 9.56 -21.16 -4.13
N LYS A 51 8.32 -21.66 -4.23
CA LYS A 51 7.92 -22.97 -3.69
C LYS A 51 8.41 -24.15 -4.54
N GLY A 52 9.06 -23.93 -5.68
CA GLY A 52 9.50 -24.99 -6.59
C GLY A 52 8.34 -25.80 -7.20
N VAL A 53 7.12 -25.28 -7.11
CA VAL A 53 5.93 -25.87 -7.74
C VAL A 53 6.01 -25.50 -9.22
N GLY A 54 6.30 -26.49 -10.06
CA GLY A 54 6.52 -26.30 -11.49
C GLY A 54 5.38 -25.52 -12.15
N ASP A 55 5.74 -24.47 -12.89
CA ASP A 55 4.95 -23.59 -13.75
C ASP A 55 3.42 -23.55 -13.52
N ALA A 56 2.93 -22.38 -13.06
CA ALA A 56 1.55 -21.95 -13.31
C ALA A 56 1.15 -22.21 -14.79
N PRO A 57 -0.14 -22.47 -15.11
CA PRO A 57 -0.54 -23.02 -16.40
C PRO A 57 0.09 -22.28 -17.58
N ARG A 58 0.97 -22.98 -18.31
CA ARG A 58 1.66 -22.44 -19.47
C ARG A 58 0.63 -22.03 -20.54
N PRO A 59 0.76 -20.86 -21.19
CA PRO A 59 0.00 -20.57 -22.39
C PRO A 59 0.27 -21.66 -23.44
N SER A 60 -0.81 -22.18 -24.02
CA SER A 60 -0.78 -23.26 -25.01
C SER A 60 0.07 -22.86 -26.22
N GLY A 61 1.23 -23.51 -26.42
CA GLY A 61 2.00 -23.35 -27.66
C GLY A 61 3.53 -23.47 -27.60
N SER A 62 4.16 -23.57 -26.41
CA SER A 62 5.62 -23.66 -26.33
C SER A 62 6.13 -25.11 -26.33
N PRO A 63 7.13 -25.47 -27.18
CA PRO A 63 7.66 -26.83 -27.24
C PRO A 63 8.36 -27.22 -25.94
N ALA A 64 8.17 -28.47 -25.52
CA ALA A 64 8.86 -29.06 -24.38
C ALA A 64 10.37 -29.09 -24.66
N ARG A 65 11.16 -28.40 -23.83
CA ARG A 65 12.60 -28.64 -23.75
C ARG A 65 12.84 -29.70 -22.68
N ASP A 66 13.27 -30.88 -23.12
CA ASP A 66 13.84 -31.91 -22.27
C ASP A 66 15.19 -31.42 -21.73
N SER A 67 15.17 -30.80 -20.55
CA SER A 67 16.36 -30.60 -19.73
C SER A 67 16.08 -31.17 -18.34
N HIS A 68 16.74 -32.27 -17.99
CA HIS A 68 16.63 -33.00 -16.72
C HIS A 68 17.09 -32.23 -15.47
N ALA A 69 17.42 -30.94 -15.57
CA ALA A 69 17.74 -30.09 -14.42
C ALA A 69 16.51 -29.23 -14.06
N LYS A 70 15.95 -29.43 -12.86
CA LYS A 70 14.93 -28.51 -12.33
C LYS A 70 15.58 -27.13 -12.18
N PRO A 71 14.98 -26.05 -12.71
CA PRO A 71 15.50 -24.70 -12.49
C PRO A 71 15.53 -24.42 -10.98
N ALA A 72 16.56 -23.69 -10.53
CA ALA A 72 16.65 -23.26 -9.13
C ALA A 72 15.38 -22.47 -8.76
N PRO A 73 14.84 -22.62 -7.53
CA PRO A 73 13.67 -21.86 -7.11
C PRO A 73 13.96 -20.36 -7.16
N CYS A 74 12.90 -19.56 -7.38
CA CYS A 74 13.02 -18.11 -7.23
C CYS A 74 13.20 -17.74 -5.76
N LYS A 75 13.73 -16.54 -5.51
CA LYS A 75 13.60 -15.88 -4.22
C LYS A 75 12.16 -15.39 -4.02
N PRO A 76 11.65 -15.38 -2.79
CA PRO A 76 10.30 -14.93 -2.50
C PRO A 76 10.14 -13.42 -2.73
N VAL A 77 8.92 -13.01 -3.06
CA VAL A 77 8.50 -11.61 -3.03
C VAL A 77 7.64 -11.41 -1.80
N TYR A 78 8.01 -10.45 -0.97
CA TYR A 78 7.27 -10.07 0.22
C TYR A 78 6.50 -8.78 -0.02
N ALA A 79 5.39 -8.62 0.69
CA ALA A 79 4.64 -7.38 0.65
C ALA A 79 3.93 -7.16 1.98
N VAL A 80 3.80 -5.90 2.38
CA VAL A 80 2.84 -5.50 3.42
C VAL A 80 1.55 -5.02 2.76
N ARG A 81 0.43 -5.17 3.46
CA ARG A 81 -0.86 -4.67 3.00
C ARG A 81 -0.94 -3.15 3.16
N GLY A 82 -1.45 -2.45 2.16
CA GLY A 82 -1.83 -1.04 2.27
C GLY A 82 -3.30 -0.78 2.52
N ASN A 83 -3.68 0.49 2.69
CA ASN A 83 -5.06 0.85 3.01
C ASN A 83 -6.00 0.59 1.83
N HIS A 84 -5.54 0.71 0.57
CA HIS A 84 -6.32 0.32 -0.60
C HIS A 84 -6.45 -1.20 -0.74
N ASP A 85 -5.37 -1.94 -0.48
CA ASP A 85 -5.40 -3.40 -0.45
C ASP A 85 -6.41 -3.90 0.58
N GLN A 86 -6.46 -3.26 1.76
CA GLN A 86 -7.40 -3.58 2.83
C GLN A 86 -8.88 -3.38 2.44
N MET A 87 -9.19 -2.38 1.60
CA MET A 87 -10.55 -2.18 1.07
C MET A 87 -10.94 -3.27 0.09
N ILE A 88 -10.01 -3.71 -0.74
CA ILE A 88 -10.23 -4.79 -1.70
C ILE A 88 -10.44 -6.13 -0.96
N VAL A 89 -9.65 -6.40 0.08
CA VAL A 89 -9.84 -7.54 1.00
C VAL A 89 -11.25 -7.56 1.58
N GLN A 90 -11.74 -6.41 2.05
CA GLN A 90 -13.08 -6.27 2.63
C GLN A 90 -14.18 -6.53 1.59
N TRP A 91 -14.06 -5.91 0.40
CA TRP A 91 -14.99 -6.16 -0.70
C TRP A 91 -15.01 -7.62 -1.10
N ARG A 92 -13.85 -8.25 -1.23
CA ARG A 92 -13.74 -9.66 -1.62
C ARG A 92 -14.41 -10.57 -0.60
N ALA A 93 -14.10 -10.40 0.68
CA ALA A 93 -14.71 -11.20 1.76
C ALA A 93 -16.24 -11.00 1.81
N TRP A 94 -16.72 -9.77 1.62
CA TRP A 94 -18.15 -9.50 1.54
C TRP A 94 -18.80 -10.17 0.33
N ARG A 95 -18.16 -10.15 -0.85
CA ARG A 95 -18.69 -10.81 -2.05
C ARG A 95 -18.79 -12.32 -1.86
N ASP A 96 -17.75 -12.96 -1.33
CA ASP A 96 -17.74 -14.41 -1.08
C ASP A 96 -18.91 -14.82 -0.16
N TRP A 97 -19.23 -13.99 0.86
CA TRP A 97 -20.43 -14.17 1.69
C TRP A 97 -21.73 -13.88 0.93
N PHE A 98 -21.82 -12.73 0.27
CA PHE A 98 -23.05 -12.23 -0.34
C PHE A 98 -23.51 -13.13 -1.49
N GLU A 99 -22.60 -13.55 -2.36
CA GLU A 99 -22.88 -14.40 -3.52
C GLU A 99 -23.47 -15.74 -3.10
N GLY A 100 -23.01 -16.30 -1.98
CA GLY A 100 -23.52 -17.54 -1.39
C GLY A 100 -24.90 -17.44 -0.73
N LEU A 101 -25.43 -16.23 -0.50
CA LEU A 101 -26.73 -16.05 0.13
C LEU A 101 -27.87 -16.55 -0.77
N GLN A 102 -28.86 -17.19 -0.15
CA GLN A 102 -30.10 -17.61 -0.79
C GLN A 102 -31.29 -16.98 -0.08
N LEU A 103 -32.15 -16.30 -0.83
CA LEU A 103 -33.37 -15.69 -0.33
C LEU A 103 -34.59 -16.24 -1.06
N SER A 104 -35.65 -16.53 -0.30
CA SER A 104 -36.95 -16.96 -0.84
C SER A 104 -37.95 -15.80 -0.76
N PHE A 105 -38.58 -15.47 -1.89
CA PHE A 105 -39.59 -14.42 -1.96
C PHE A 105 -40.97 -15.03 -2.24
N PRO A 106 -42.02 -14.71 -1.44
CA PRO A 106 -43.36 -15.28 -1.62
C PRO A 106 -43.94 -15.09 -3.03
N SER A 107 -43.61 -13.98 -3.68
CA SER A 107 -44.05 -13.63 -5.04
C SER A 107 -43.30 -14.38 -6.15
N ALA A 108 -42.27 -15.16 -5.84
CA ALA A 108 -41.49 -15.89 -6.85
C ALA A 108 -42.32 -16.92 -7.62
N HIS A 109 -43.38 -17.47 -7.00
CA HIS A 109 -44.31 -18.41 -7.63
C HIS A 109 -45.18 -17.79 -8.74
N LEU A 110 -45.28 -16.46 -8.79
CA LEU A 110 -46.03 -15.74 -9.83
C LEU A 110 -45.25 -15.62 -11.15
N TYR A 111 -43.97 -15.98 -11.15
CA TYR A 111 -43.10 -15.98 -12.32
C TYR A 111 -42.68 -17.41 -12.62
N PRO A 112 -43.04 -17.99 -13.78
CA PRO A 112 -42.68 -19.37 -14.10
C PRO A 112 -41.15 -19.53 -14.17
N PRO A 113 -40.59 -20.66 -13.71
CA PRO A 113 -39.15 -20.86 -13.74
C PRO A 113 -38.64 -20.83 -15.18
N GLN A 114 -37.87 -19.79 -15.52
CA GLN A 114 -37.10 -19.79 -16.76
C GLN A 114 -36.13 -20.97 -16.70
N ARG A 115 -36.21 -21.85 -17.70
CA ARG A 115 -35.38 -23.06 -17.80
C ARG A 115 -33.91 -22.67 -17.62
N ARG A 116 -33.20 -23.40 -16.74
CA ARG A 116 -31.73 -23.41 -16.60
C ARG A 116 -31.09 -23.77 -17.96
N SER A 117 -30.93 -22.81 -18.86
CA SER A 117 -30.35 -23.04 -20.19
C SER A 117 -29.92 -21.71 -20.84
N GLY A 118 -29.15 -20.91 -20.12
CA GLY A 118 -28.47 -19.74 -20.66
C GLY A 118 -27.27 -19.41 -19.78
N SER A 119 -26.17 -19.00 -20.39
CA SER A 119 -25.05 -18.38 -19.67
C SER A 119 -25.57 -17.29 -18.74
N LEU A 120 -24.94 -17.07 -17.58
CA LEU A 120 -25.25 -15.95 -16.66
C LEU A 120 -25.36 -14.60 -17.41
N SER A 121 -24.55 -14.43 -18.46
CA SER A 121 -24.59 -13.29 -19.37
C SER A 121 -25.92 -13.15 -20.14
N ALA A 122 -26.56 -14.26 -20.54
CA ALA A 122 -27.84 -14.26 -21.24
C ALA A 122 -29.02 -13.97 -20.30
N LEU A 123 -28.96 -14.44 -19.05
CA LEU A 123 -29.93 -14.10 -18.00
C LEU A 123 -29.84 -12.61 -17.63
N ALA A 124 -28.63 -12.11 -17.43
CA ALA A 124 -28.39 -10.69 -17.17
C ALA A 124 -28.89 -9.82 -18.33
N ALA A 125 -28.59 -10.18 -19.59
CA ALA A 125 -29.06 -9.48 -20.78
C ALA A 125 -30.60 -9.56 -20.99
N SER A 126 -31.25 -10.66 -20.57
CA SER A 126 -32.71 -10.78 -20.65
C SER A 126 -33.44 -9.96 -19.59
N LEU A 127 -32.91 -9.88 -18.36
CA LEU A 127 -33.48 -9.06 -17.28
C LEU A 127 -33.20 -7.57 -17.52
N ALA A 128 -32.07 -7.28 -18.15
CA ALA A 128 -31.62 -5.97 -18.57
C ALA A 128 -32.52 -5.27 -19.60
N SER A 129 -33.11 -6.05 -20.50
CA SER A 129 -33.88 -5.54 -21.65
C SER A 129 -35.32 -5.16 -21.30
N ALA A 130 -35.77 -5.35 -20.05
CA ALA A 130 -37.07 -4.90 -19.59
C ALA A 130 -37.09 -3.36 -19.53
N THR A 131 -37.69 -2.76 -20.55
CA THR A 131 -37.78 -1.31 -20.75
C THR A 131 -38.42 -0.58 -19.56
N THR A 132 -37.68 0.32 -18.93
CA THR A 132 -38.12 1.27 -17.89
C THR A 132 -38.90 2.47 -18.47
N THR A 133 -39.78 2.22 -19.42
CA THR A 133 -40.69 3.26 -19.96
C THR A 133 -42.09 3.04 -19.43
N THR A 134 -42.36 3.55 -18.22
CA THR A 134 -43.65 4.08 -17.75
C THR A 134 -43.52 4.48 -16.27
N ALA A 135 -44.44 5.31 -15.77
CA ALA A 135 -44.42 5.98 -14.46
C ALA A 135 -44.44 5.07 -13.20
N SER A 136 -44.06 3.80 -13.32
CA SER A 136 -43.95 2.81 -12.24
C SER A 136 -42.68 2.00 -12.49
N TYR A 137 -41.70 2.07 -11.57
CA TYR A 137 -40.50 1.24 -11.63
C TYR A 137 -40.88 -0.25 -11.55
N ASP A 138 -40.59 -1.01 -12.62
CA ASP A 138 -40.77 -2.46 -12.62
C ASP A 138 -39.56 -3.14 -11.96
N ALA A 139 -39.83 -3.83 -10.85
CA ALA A 139 -38.82 -4.56 -10.09
C ALA A 139 -38.31 -5.83 -10.81
N GLY A 140 -38.94 -6.22 -11.92
CA GLY A 140 -38.68 -7.48 -12.59
C GLY A 140 -38.97 -8.71 -11.70
N PRO A 141 -38.72 -9.92 -12.22
CA PRO A 141 -38.87 -11.15 -11.45
C PRO A 141 -37.82 -11.23 -10.31
N PRO A 142 -38.18 -11.80 -9.14
CA PRO A 142 -37.23 -11.98 -8.04
C PRO A 142 -36.14 -12.98 -8.37
N VAL A 143 -34.90 -12.65 -8.00
CA VAL A 143 -33.76 -13.58 -8.04
C VAL A 143 -33.53 -14.22 -6.67
N GLY A 144 -33.07 -15.47 -6.66
CA GLY A 144 -33.00 -16.30 -5.46
C GLY A 144 -31.65 -16.30 -4.76
N THR A 145 -30.58 -15.83 -5.41
CA THR A 145 -29.21 -15.87 -4.88
C THR A 145 -28.53 -14.51 -4.97
N GLY A 146 -27.55 -14.25 -4.09
CA GLY A 146 -26.78 -13.01 -4.14
C GLY A 146 -25.98 -12.87 -5.43
N GLU A 147 -25.42 -13.96 -5.95
CA GLU A 147 -24.72 -13.98 -7.25
C GLU A 147 -25.61 -13.46 -8.38
N GLN A 148 -26.83 -14.00 -8.51
CA GLN A 148 -27.83 -13.52 -9.48
C GLN A 148 -28.18 -12.04 -9.28
N PHE A 149 -28.26 -11.58 -8.03
CA PHE A 149 -28.58 -10.17 -7.75
C PHE A 149 -27.44 -9.24 -8.13
N LEU A 150 -26.18 -9.59 -7.83
CA LEU A 150 -25.01 -8.82 -8.26
C LEU A 150 -24.92 -8.78 -9.79
N ALA A 151 -25.08 -9.92 -10.46
CA ALA A 151 -25.06 -9.97 -11.92
C ALA A 151 -26.14 -9.08 -12.56
N LEU A 152 -27.33 -9.02 -11.94
CA LEU A 152 -28.43 -8.15 -12.37
C LEU A 152 -28.06 -6.67 -12.26
N ILE A 153 -27.64 -6.21 -11.09
CA ILE A 153 -27.35 -4.78 -10.85
C ILE A 153 -26.06 -4.33 -11.54
N GLU A 154 -25.05 -5.20 -11.69
CA GLU A 154 -23.85 -4.93 -12.49
C GLU A 154 -24.22 -4.73 -13.96
N ALA A 155 -25.09 -5.57 -14.51
CA ALA A 155 -25.57 -5.39 -15.87
C ALA A 155 -26.40 -4.11 -16.01
N GLU A 156 -27.29 -3.79 -15.06
CA GLU A 156 -28.06 -2.54 -15.03
C GLU A 156 -27.14 -1.32 -15.03
N TRP A 157 -26.15 -1.29 -14.12
CA TRP A 157 -25.14 -0.23 -14.05
C TRP A 157 -24.37 -0.06 -15.38
N LEU A 158 -23.86 -1.16 -15.95
CA LEU A 158 -23.08 -1.09 -17.19
C LEU A 158 -23.89 -0.57 -18.38
N ARG A 159 -25.19 -0.89 -18.45
CA ARG A 159 -26.08 -0.37 -19.49
C ARG A 159 -26.37 1.11 -19.29
N ASP A 160 -26.82 1.49 -18.10
CA ASP A 160 -27.20 2.87 -17.81
C ASP A 160 -26.00 3.82 -18.01
N ARG A 161 -24.80 3.39 -17.62
CA ARG A 161 -23.55 4.13 -17.86
C ARG A 161 -23.18 4.23 -19.34
N ALA A 162 -23.50 3.22 -20.15
CA ALA A 162 -23.26 3.25 -21.59
C ALA A 162 -24.26 4.15 -22.33
N ASP A 163 -25.51 4.19 -21.86
CA ASP A 163 -26.59 4.99 -22.43
C ASP A 163 -26.49 6.47 -22.05
N ASP A 164 -25.98 6.78 -20.85
CA ASP A 164 -25.75 8.14 -20.35
C ASP A 164 -24.36 8.32 -19.72
N PRO A 165 -23.30 8.40 -20.55
CA PRO A 165 -21.91 8.46 -20.08
C PRO A 165 -21.54 9.78 -19.39
N SER A 166 -22.40 10.80 -19.41
CA SER A 166 -22.13 12.14 -18.86
C SER A 166 -23.19 12.65 -17.88
N GLY A 167 -24.27 11.91 -17.63
CA GLY A 167 -25.31 12.27 -16.68
C GLY A 167 -25.28 11.41 -15.41
N ALA A 168 -26.41 11.32 -14.71
CA ALA A 168 -26.54 10.63 -13.41
C ALA A 168 -26.22 9.12 -13.48
N GLY A 169 -26.19 8.53 -14.68
CA GLY A 169 -25.75 7.16 -14.93
C GLY A 169 -24.22 6.97 -14.97
N SER A 170 -23.45 8.05 -14.92
CA SER A 170 -21.98 8.02 -14.96
C SER A 170 -21.33 8.02 -13.57
N ASP A 171 -22.04 8.50 -12.54
CA ASP A 171 -21.59 8.48 -11.15
C ASP A 171 -22.12 7.23 -10.42
N ALA A 172 -21.20 6.43 -9.88
CA ALA A 172 -21.55 5.15 -9.27
C ALA A 172 -22.33 5.31 -7.95
N GLU A 173 -22.01 6.34 -7.17
CA GLU A 173 -22.66 6.58 -5.88
C GLU A 173 -24.09 7.07 -6.08
N GLU A 174 -24.29 8.03 -6.98
CA GLU A 174 -25.60 8.54 -7.37
C GLU A 174 -26.48 7.42 -7.93
N TRP A 175 -25.95 6.59 -8.84
CA TRP A 175 -26.71 5.49 -9.41
C TRP A 175 -27.12 4.47 -8.35
N VAL A 176 -26.20 4.10 -7.44
CA VAL A 176 -26.49 3.17 -6.34
C VAL A 176 -27.56 3.74 -5.42
N ASP A 177 -27.51 5.03 -5.09
CA ASP A 177 -28.52 5.70 -4.28
C ASP A 177 -29.90 5.70 -4.96
N VAL A 178 -29.94 5.98 -6.26
CA VAL A 178 -31.17 5.90 -7.07
C VAL A 178 -31.70 4.47 -7.09
N ALA A 179 -30.85 3.46 -7.31
CA ALA A 179 -31.23 2.06 -7.33
C ALA A 179 -31.79 1.60 -5.97
N ARG A 180 -31.17 2.02 -4.85
CA ARG A 180 -31.67 1.77 -3.49
C ARG A 180 -33.03 2.42 -3.25
N LYS A 181 -33.24 3.66 -3.71
CA LYS A 181 -34.54 4.36 -3.61
C LYS A 181 -35.61 3.62 -4.41
N ARG A 182 -35.31 3.23 -5.65
CA ARG A 182 -36.21 2.46 -6.53
C ARG A 182 -36.56 1.07 -5.97
N ALA A 183 -35.64 0.45 -5.24
CA ALA A 183 -35.86 -0.86 -4.63
C ALA A 183 -36.86 -0.86 -3.47
N ARG A 184 -37.18 0.29 -2.86
CA ARG A 184 -38.10 0.37 -1.71
C ARG A 184 -39.48 -0.20 -2.06
N GLY A 185 -40.00 -1.08 -1.20
CA GLY A 185 -41.28 -1.76 -1.42
C GLY A 185 -41.24 -2.93 -2.40
N THR A 186 -40.06 -3.29 -2.92
CA THR A 186 -39.86 -4.42 -3.83
C THR A 186 -39.02 -5.52 -3.18
N TRP A 187 -38.94 -6.70 -3.82
CA TRP A 187 -38.06 -7.79 -3.37
C TRP A 187 -36.57 -7.38 -3.36
N ARG A 188 -36.17 -6.40 -4.19
CA ARG A 188 -34.79 -5.88 -4.26
C ARG A 188 -34.36 -5.19 -2.96
N ALA A 189 -35.28 -4.66 -2.16
CA ALA A 189 -34.95 -3.95 -0.91
C ALA A 189 -34.19 -4.85 0.07
N GLU A 190 -34.55 -6.14 0.14
CA GLU A 190 -33.92 -7.10 1.04
C GLU A 190 -32.46 -7.38 0.64
N TRP A 191 -32.18 -7.43 -0.66
CA TRP A 191 -30.82 -7.54 -1.16
C TRP A 191 -30.01 -6.27 -0.92
N TRP A 192 -30.54 -5.09 -1.28
CA TRP A 192 -29.85 -3.82 -1.07
C TRP A 192 -29.52 -3.54 0.40
N ARG A 193 -30.31 -4.03 1.37
CA ARG A 193 -30.00 -3.91 2.81
C ARG A 193 -28.68 -4.60 3.20
N ARG A 194 -28.24 -5.60 2.43
CA ARG A 194 -27.02 -6.40 2.68
C ARG A 194 -25.80 -5.89 1.90
N ILE A 195 -25.99 -4.93 1.00
CA ILE A 195 -24.91 -4.25 0.31
C ILE A 195 -24.42 -3.10 1.22
N PRO A 196 -23.12 -3.07 1.59
CA PRO A 196 -22.53 -2.02 2.38
C PRO A 196 -22.80 -0.64 1.77
N GLN A 197 -22.94 0.35 2.64
CA GLN A 197 -23.08 1.75 2.23
C GLN A 197 -21.75 2.46 2.49
N PRO A 198 -21.45 3.50 1.71
CA PRO A 198 -20.37 4.40 2.06
C PRO A 198 -20.50 4.87 3.51
N GLY A 199 -19.37 4.94 4.20
CA GLY A 199 -19.33 5.42 5.57
C GLY A 199 -19.68 6.91 5.67
N LYS A 200 -19.70 7.46 6.89
CA LYS A 200 -19.89 8.90 7.10
C LYS A 200 -18.56 9.57 7.44
N GLY A 201 -18.37 10.79 6.95
CA GLY A 201 -17.23 11.62 7.30
C GLY A 201 -15.88 10.99 6.92
N ARG A 202 -15.20 10.34 7.87
CA ARG A 202 -13.85 9.80 7.64
C ARG A 202 -13.82 8.53 6.80
N THR A 203 -14.92 7.80 6.73
CA THR A 203 -15.09 6.52 6.03
C THR A 203 -15.98 6.66 4.78
N SER A 204 -16.20 7.89 4.31
CA SER A 204 -17.08 8.15 3.14
C SER A 204 -16.55 7.59 1.83
N LYS A 205 -15.24 7.28 1.75
CA LYS A 205 -14.63 6.65 0.58
C LYS A 205 -14.55 5.14 0.69
N ASP A 206 -15.00 4.58 1.80
CA ASP A 206 -15.02 3.14 2.01
C ASP A 206 -16.30 2.60 1.36
N TRP A 207 -16.29 1.38 0.86
CA TRP A 207 -17.48 0.72 0.31
C TRP A 207 -18.18 1.45 -0.86
N ILE A 208 -17.41 2.07 -1.75
CA ILE A 208 -17.92 2.58 -3.03
C ILE A 208 -18.21 1.40 -3.97
N MET A 209 -19.50 1.07 -4.16
CA MET A 209 -19.92 0.02 -5.08
C MET A 209 -19.69 0.45 -6.53
N PHE A 210 -19.28 -0.48 -7.39
CA PHE A 210 -18.83 -0.22 -8.76
C PHE A 210 -17.63 0.73 -8.90
N GLY A 211 -16.92 1.04 -7.80
CA GLY A 211 -15.60 1.66 -7.87
C GLY A 211 -14.50 0.65 -8.19
N ASP A 212 -13.26 1.13 -8.32
CA ASP A 212 -12.09 0.30 -8.61
C ASP A 212 -11.91 -0.86 -7.62
N HIS A 213 -12.11 -0.62 -6.32
CA HIS A 213 -11.97 -1.66 -5.30
C HIS A 213 -12.98 -2.78 -5.47
N TYR A 214 -14.21 -2.45 -5.86
CA TYR A 214 -15.27 -3.42 -6.10
C TYR A 214 -14.94 -4.30 -7.31
N TYR A 215 -14.53 -3.71 -8.43
CA TYR A 215 -14.21 -4.48 -9.64
C TYR A 215 -12.96 -5.33 -9.49
N ILE A 216 -11.90 -4.81 -8.85
CA ILE A 216 -10.73 -5.63 -8.53
C ILE A 216 -11.15 -6.80 -7.64
N ALA A 217 -11.98 -6.58 -6.62
CA ALA A 217 -12.50 -7.65 -5.77
C ALA A 217 -13.32 -8.70 -6.53
N ARG A 218 -14.14 -8.26 -7.49
CA ARG A 218 -14.97 -9.09 -8.34
C ARG A 218 -14.14 -9.97 -9.28
N ASP A 219 -13.09 -9.41 -9.88
CA ASP A 219 -12.30 -10.05 -10.94
C ASP A 219 -11.07 -10.81 -10.45
N MET A 220 -10.77 -10.74 -9.14
CA MET A 220 -9.72 -11.54 -8.51
C MET A 220 -10.00 -13.04 -8.56
N LYS A 221 -8.96 -13.82 -8.89
CA LYS A 221 -8.99 -15.29 -8.76
C LYS A 221 -8.88 -15.71 -7.29
N PRO A 222 -9.29 -16.93 -6.91
CA PRO A 222 -9.12 -17.42 -5.54
C PRO A 222 -7.68 -17.32 -5.03
N GLU A 223 -6.68 -17.63 -5.87
CA GLU A 223 -5.26 -17.57 -5.50
C GLU A 223 -4.79 -16.12 -5.26
N HIS A 224 -5.41 -15.15 -5.93
CA HIS A 224 -5.16 -13.73 -5.67
C HIS A 224 -5.68 -13.32 -4.29
N ALA A 225 -6.88 -13.77 -3.94
CA ALA A 225 -7.49 -13.48 -2.64
C ALA A 225 -6.70 -14.12 -1.50
N GLU A 226 -6.31 -15.40 -1.64
CA GLU A 226 -5.47 -16.11 -0.65
C GLU A 226 -4.15 -15.37 -0.40
N LEU A 227 -3.47 -14.93 -1.48
CA LEU A 227 -2.27 -14.13 -1.35
C LEU A 227 -2.53 -12.84 -0.56
N LEU A 228 -3.56 -12.09 -0.92
CA LEU A 228 -3.85 -10.78 -0.30
C LEU A 228 -4.25 -10.93 1.19
N TYR A 229 -4.98 -11.99 1.53
CA TYR A 229 -5.33 -12.35 2.91
C TYR A 229 -4.10 -12.71 3.75
N SER A 230 -3.09 -13.32 3.14
CA SER A 230 -1.84 -13.70 3.82
C SER A 230 -0.87 -12.55 4.07
N LEU A 231 -1.07 -11.38 3.46
CA LEU A 231 -0.12 -10.26 3.61
C LEU A 231 -0.17 -9.67 5.03
N PRO A 232 0.98 -9.53 5.70
CA PRO A 232 1.07 -8.88 7.00
C PRO A 232 0.92 -7.35 6.89
N LEU A 233 0.71 -6.68 8.01
CA LEU A 233 0.69 -5.21 8.09
C LEU A 233 2.10 -4.62 8.29
N VAL A 234 2.99 -5.38 8.94
CA VAL A 234 4.38 -5.04 9.22
C VAL A 234 5.25 -6.24 8.89
N ILE A 235 6.39 -6.01 8.24
CA ILE A 235 7.47 -7.00 8.14
C ILE A 235 8.64 -6.46 8.93
N HIS A 236 9.15 -7.24 9.86
CA HIS A 236 10.39 -6.96 10.59
C HIS A 236 11.52 -7.79 9.97
N VAL A 237 12.67 -7.15 9.73
CA VAL A 237 13.90 -7.79 9.23
C VAL A 237 14.96 -7.66 10.34
N PRO A 238 15.02 -8.62 11.29
CA PRO A 238 15.87 -8.52 12.47
C PRO A 238 17.35 -8.33 12.12
N SER A 239 17.87 -9.12 11.17
CA SER A 239 19.29 -9.11 10.77
C SER A 239 19.79 -7.82 10.13
N GLU A 240 18.88 -6.86 9.86
CA GLU A 240 19.18 -5.56 9.28
C GLU A 240 18.54 -4.42 10.10
N HIS A 241 17.92 -4.74 11.26
CA HIS A 241 17.26 -3.81 12.18
C HIS A 241 16.32 -2.81 11.50
N PHE A 242 15.46 -3.30 10.63
CA PHE A 242 14.45 -2.45 9.99
C PHE A 242 13.07 -3.08 9.85
N PHE A 243 12.08 -2.20 9.76
CA PHE A 243 10.69 -2.54 9.54
C PHE A 243 10.25 -2.07 8.15
N LEU A 244 9.35 -2.83 7.55
CA LEU A 244 8.54 -2.40 6.42
C LEU A 244 7.10 -2.24 6.88
N VAL A 245 6.50 -1.11 6.54
CA VAL A 245 5.11 -0.78 6.88
C VAL A 245 4.50 0.03 5.76
N HIS A 246 3.18 0.05 5.64
CA HIS A 246 2.54 0.92 4.67
C HIS A 246 2.41 2.38 5.16
N GLY A 247 1.61 2.61 6.21
CA GLY A 247 1.31 3.95 6.72
C GLY A 247 2.40 4.51 7.62
N GLY A 248 2.74 3.76 8.68
CA GLY A 248 3.83 4.12 9.61
C GLY A 248 3.82 3.33 10.91
N LEU A 249 4.87 3.53 11.71
CA LEU A 249 5.02 3.01 13.08
C LEU A 249 5.42 4.15 14.03
N LEU A 250 5.09 4.04 15.30
CA LEU A 250 5.54 4.96 16.34
C LEU A 250 6.70 4.35 17.14
N PRO A 251 7.69 5.17 17.57
CA PRO A 251 8.80 4.70 18.40
C PRO A 251 8.46 4.70 19.90
N LEU A 252 7.31 5.25 20.28
CA LEU A 252 6.84 5.40 21.66
C LEU A 252 5.30 5.52 21.71
N ASP A 253 4.70 5.34 22.88
CA ASP A 253 3.29 5.73 23.11
C ASP A 253 3.19 7.26 23.23
N PRO A 254 2.56 7.95 22.27
CA PRO A 254 2.53 9.42 22.23
C PRO A 254 1.61 10.05 23.30
N ARG A 255 1.00 9.23 24.16
CA ARG A 255 0.21 9.66 25.32
C ARG A 255 1.06 9.82 26.59
N LYS A 256 2.28 9.26 26.59
CA LYS A 256 3.23 9.33 27.72
C LYS A 256 4.45 10.18 27.35
N PRO A 257 5.19 10.73 28.34
CA PRO A 257 6.52 11.29 28.12
C PRO A 257 7.46 10.28 27.46
N SER A 258 8.47 10.76 26.73
CA SER A 258 9.38 9.89 25.98
C SER A 258 10.41 9.16 26.85
N ASP A 259 10.59 9.58 28.09
CA ASP A 259 11.46 8.99 29.12
C ASP A 259 10.67 8.24 30.21
N ASP A 260 9.36 8.05 30.02
CA ASP A 260 8.53 7.27 30.93
C ASP A 260 9.04 5.81 30.98
N LYS A 261 9.11 5.23 32.17
CA LYS A 261 9.65 3.88 32.42
C LYS A 261 8.94 2.76 31.65
N HIS A 262 7.72 3.00 31.16
CA HIS A 262 6.95 2.04 30.37
C HIS A 262 7.11 2.26 28.86
N GLN A 263 7.97 3.19 28.42
CA GLN A 263 8.28 3.33 27.01
C GLN A 263 9.30 2.27 26.61
N PRO A 264 9.09 1.56 25.48
CA PRO A 264 9.93 0.43 25.08
C PRO A 264 11.39 0.80 24.82
N LEU A 265 11.69 2.07 24.59
CA LEU A 265 13.05 2.58 24.35
C LEU A 265 13.66 3.30 25.57
N ALA A 266 12.91 3.48 26.66
CA ALA A 266 13.39 4.18 27.86
C ALA A 266 14.18 3.28 28.83
N HIS A 267 14.17 1.96 28.60
CA HIS A 267 14.91 0.97 29.36
C HIS A 267 15.48 -0.09 28.41
N PRO A 268 16.57 -0.79 28.81
CA PRO A 268 16.98 -2.01 28.11
C PRO A 268 15.84 -3.04 28.15
N PRO A 269 15.66 -3.83 27.08
CA PRO A 269 14.68 -4.91 27.08
C PRO A 269 15.10 -6.02 28.05
N SER A 270 14.16 -6.56 28.81
CA SER A 270 14.39 -7.74 29.65
C SER A 270 13.71 -8.98 29.04
N PRO A 271 14.36 -10.15 29.02
CA PRO A 271 13.70 -11.40 28.62
C PRO A 271 12.60 -11.84 29.59
N ASP A 272 12.57 -11.28 30.81
CA ASP A 272 11.58 -11.60 31.86
C ASP A 272 10.34 -10.69 31.82
N ASP A 273 10.26 -9.71 30.91
CA ASP A 273 9.13 -8.76 30.80
C ASP A 273 7.84 -9.40 30.21
N GLU A 274 7.77 -10.73 30.07
CA GLU A 274 6.59 -11.41 29.53
C GLU A 274 5.35 -11.36 30.46
N GLU A 275 5.46 -10.93 31.72
CA GLU A 275 4.33 -10.95 32.66
C GLU A 275 4.38 -9.84 33.72
N GLU A 276 3.96 -8.61 33.40
CA GLU A 276 3.41 -7.67 34.41
C GLU A 276 2.55 -6.59 33.74
N VAL A 277 1.41 -7.00 33.17
CA VAL A 277 0.33 -6.05 32.84
C VAL A 277 -0.38 -5.73 34.15
N GLU A 278 0.09 -4.70 34.86
CA GLU A 278 -0.70 -4.09 35.92
C GLU A 278 -1.92 -3.40 35.28
N ASP A 279 -3.08 -4.03 35.47
CA ASP A 279 -4.39 -3.45 35.16
C ASP A 279 -4.62 -2.19 36.02
N GLU A 280 -4.19 -1.01 35.54
CA GLU A 280 -4.62 0.28 36.08
C GLU A 280 -5.43 1.08 35.04
N ASP A 281 -6.76 0.92 35.18
CA ASP A 281 -7.86 1.87 35.02
C ASP A 281 -8.04 2.71 33.73
N ASP A 282 -9.07 2.28 32.98
CA ASP A 282 -10.18 3.07 32.44
C ASP A 282 -9.88 4.29 31.54
N TYR A 283 -9.75 4.01 30.24
CA TYR A 283 -10.51 4.76 29.23
C TYR A 283 -11.10 3.79 28.21
N ASP A 284 -12.41 3.57 28.35
CA ASP A 284 -13.26 2.80 27.43
C ASP A 284 -13.12 3.27 25.97
N TYR A 285 -12.21 2.63 25.23
CA TYR A 285 -12.16 2.65 23.77
C TYR A 285 -11.75 1.25 23.29
N GLU A 286 -12.77 0.42 23.10
CA GLU A 286 -12.69 -0.94 22.59
C GLU A 286 -12.10 -0.93 21.16
N TYR A 287 -10.78 -1.03 21.04
CA TYR A 287 -10.14 -1.41 19.79
C TYR A 287 -10.25 -2.94 19.64
N PRO A 288 -10.68 -3.47 18.49
CA PRO A 288 -10.65 -4.90 18.25
C PRO A 288 -9.21 -5.40 18.33
N THR A 289 -8.88 -6.12 19.39
CA THR A 289 -7.63 -6.85 19.53
C THR A 289 -7.73 -8.07 18.61
N ILE A 290 -6.99 -8.05 17.51
CA ILE A 290 -6.77 -9.25 16.70
C ILE A 290 -5.68 -10.04 17.42
N ASP A 291 -5.96 -11.30 17.72
CA ASP A 291 -4.97 -12.29 18.15
C ASP A 291 -3.83 -12.34 17.11
N SER A 292 -2.67 -11.79 17.49
CA SER A 292 -1.44 -11.72 16.68
C SER A 292 -0.83 -13.10 16.39
N GLY A 293 -1.48 -14.20 16.78
CA GLY A 293 -1.04 -15.58 16.55
C GLY A 293 -1.10 -16.06 15.09
N SER A 294 -1.62 -15.27 14.13
CA SER A 294 -1.72 -15.72 12.74
C SER A 294 -0.83 -14.91 11.80
N SER A 295 0.31 -15.52 11.44
CA SER A 295 1.22 -15.15 10.35
C SER A 295 2.40 -14.22 10.70
N GLN A 296 3.07 -14.44 11.83
CA GLN A 296 4.50 -14.14 11.93
C GLN A 296 5.29 -15.25 11.22
N HIS A 297 5.88 -14.96 10.06
CA HIS A 297 6.93 -15.80 9.52
C HIS A 297 8.19 -15.60 10.36
N VAL A 298 8.29 -16.33 11.47
CA VAL A 298 9.52 -16.43 12.26
C VAL A 298 10.49 -17.33 11.48
N PHE A 299 11.61 -16.77 11.02
CA PHE A 299 12.65 -17.54 10.36
C PHE A 299 13.30 -18.53 11.36
N PRO A 300 13.61 -19.79 10.97
CA PRO A 300 14.18 -20.75 11.90
C PRO A 300 15.57 -20.32 12.38
N ARG A 301 15.74 -20.33 13.72
CA ARG A 301 17.01 -20.23 14.44
C ARG A 301 17.97 -21.32 13.95
N ALA A 302 19.20 -20.95 13.62
CA ALA A 302 20.30 -21.91 13.54
C ALA A 302 20.67 -22.32 14.97
N GLU A 303 20.65 -23.62 15.27
CA GLU A 303 21.04 -24.16 16.58
C GLU A 303 22.48 -23.73 16.94
N PRO A 304 22.72 -23.13 18.13
CA PRO A 304 24.06 -22.74 18.53
C PRO A 304 24.83 -23.97 19.02
N HIS A 305 25.78 -24.41 18.21
CA HIS A 305 26.86 -25.26 18.68
C HIS A 305 27.97 -24.40 19.32
N GLY A 306 28.12 -24.50 20.63
CA GLY A 306 29.42 -24.32 21.30
C GLY A 306 29.56 -23.07 22.16
N GLU A 307 29.99 -23.31 23.40
CA GLU A 307 30.29 -22.36 24.47
C GLU A 307 31.27 -21.26 24.03
N GLY A 308 30.78 -20.02 24.06
CA GLY A 308 31.52 -18.79 23.82
C GLY A 308 30.58 -17.68 23.40
N HIS A 309 29.79 -17.13 24.33
CA HIS A 309 28.95 -15.96 24.05
C HIS A 309 29.85 -14.77 23.73
N ASP A 310 29.92 -14.39 22.45
CA ASP A 310 30.50 -13.12 22.03
C ASP A 310 29.54 -12.01 22.48
N ASN A 311 30.08 -10.88 22.97
CA ASN A 311 29.27 -9.72 23.38
C ASN A 311 28.38 -9.21 22.22
N GLY A 312 28.76 -9.48 20.96
CA GLY A 312 27.95 -9.16 19.78
C GLY A 312 26.64 -9.94 19.69
N ASP A 313 26.63 -11.21 20.06
CA ASP A 313 25.43 -12.06 19.98
C ASP A 313 24.39 -11.66 21.04
N GLU A 314 24.84 -11.25 22.22
CA GLU A 314 23.96 -10.75 23.29
C GLU A 314 23.32 -9.40 22.90
N VAL A 315 24.08 -8.49 22.31
CA VAL A 315 23.53 -7.22 21.81
C VAL A 315 22.49 -7.48 20.73
N GLU A 316 22.76 -8.39 19.79
CA GLU A 316 21.80 -8.75 18.74
C GLU A 316 20.48 -9.28 19.33
N GLU A 317 20.55 -10.18 20.31
CA GLU A 317 19.37 -10.72 20.98
C GLU A 317 18.55 -9.63 21.68
N LEU A 318 19.21 -8.73 22.40
CA LEU A 318 18.55 -7.58 23.04
C LEU A 318 17.92 -6.65 22.00
N ARG A 319 18.55 -6.43 20.84
CA ARG A 319 17.94 -5.62 19.76
C ARG A 319 16.68 -6.25 19.21
N VAL A 320 16.66 -7.56 19.03
CA VAL A 320 15.45 -8.27 18.60
C VAL A 320 14.33 -8.10 19.62
N LEU A 321 14.62 -8.15 20.92
CA LEU A 321 13.65 -7.89 21.98
C LEU A 321 13.14 -6.44 21.97
N GLN A 322 14.03 -5.46 21.83
CA GLN A 322 13.67 -4.04 21.68
C GLN A 322 12.78 -3.80 20.46
N GLU A 323 13.07 -4.45 19.34
CA GLU A 323 12.31 -4.30 18.11
C GLU A 323 10.94 -4.97 18.19
N ARG A 324 10.83 -6.04 18.97
CA ARG A 324 9.54 -6.65 19.33
C ARG A 324 8.71 -5.74 20.22
N SER A 325 9.30 -5.14 21.25
CA SER A 325 8.58 -4.23 22.17
C SER A 325 8.02 -3.00 21.45
N LEU A 326 8.72 -2.49 20.42
CA LEU A 326 8.18 -1.46 19.54
C LEU A 326 6.86 -1.86 18.85
N LEU A 327 6.65 -3.14 18.55
CA LEU A 327 5.42 -3.63 17.93
C LEU A 327 4.33 -3.96 18.96
N GLU A 328 4.72 -4.48 20.13
CA GLU A 328 3.81 -5.09 21.11
C GLU A 328 3.40 -4.15 22.25
N ASP A 329 4.28 -3.25 22.68
CA ASP A 329 4.07 -2.43 23.87
C ASP A 329 3.43 -1.09 23.53
N ILE A 330 3.55 -0.65 22.27
CA ILE A 330 2.97 0.60 21.78
C ILE A 330 1.55 0.31 21.27
N PRO A 331 0.48 0.76 21.96
CA PRO A 331 -0.89 0.33 21.62
C PRO A 331 -1.32 0.73 20.21
N HIS A 332 -0.80 1.85 19.71
CA HIS A 332 -1.03 2.34 18.36
C HIS A 332 -0.45 1.43 17.27
N ASN A 333 0.68 0.74 17.53
CA ASN A 333 1.29 -0.16 16.55
C ASN A 333 0.55 -1.51 16.47
N ARG A 334 -0.32 -1.82 17.44
CA ARG A 334 -1.22 -2.98 17.44
C ARG A 334 -2.56 -2.72 16.75
N ASP A 335 -2.90 -1.47 16.46
CA ASP A 335 -4.13 -1.10 15.76
C ASP A 335 -3.90 -1.13 14.23
N PRO A 336 -4.53 -2.07 13.50
CA PRO A 336 -4.42 -2.14 12.04
C PRO A 336 -4.78 -0.84 11.33
N TRP A 337 -5.77 -0.11 11.85
CA TRP A 337 -6.18 1.14 11.23
C TRP A 337 -5.07 2.19 11.32
N VAL A 338 -4.38 2.29 12.46
CA VAL A 338 -3.25 3.21 12.64
C VAL A 338 -2.10 2.85 11.72
N VAL A 339 -1.64 1.60 11.73
CA VAL A 339 -0.50 1.13 10.92
C VAL A 339 -0.73 1.34 9.42
N LEU A 340 -1.97 1.21 8.96
CA LEU A 340 -2.36 1.40 7.56
C LEU A 340 -2.56 2.88 7.17
N ASN A 341 -2.91 3.77 8.10
CA ASN A 341 -3.42 5.11 7.76
C ASN A 341 -2.66 6.27 8.39
N MET A 342 -1.75 6.04 9.34
CA MET A 342 -1.08 7.11 10.06
C MET A 342 -0.24 8.00 9.15
N ARG A 343 -0.39 9.32 9.30
CA ARG A 343 0.48 10.33 8.66
C ARG A 343 1.16 11.24 9.68
N GLY A 344 0.60 11.34 10.86
CA GLY A 344 1.14 12.11 11.98
C GLY A 344 0.35 11.91 13.26
N VAL A 345 0.81 12.58 14.31
CA VAL A 345 0.25 12.52 15.66
C VAL A 345 -0.12 13.94 16.08
N ARG A 346 -1.37 14.13 16.50
CA ARG A 346 -1.87 15.41 17.00
C ARG A 346 -1.55 15.56 18.49
N LYS A 347 -1.89 16.74 19.03
CA LYS A 347 -1.91 16.98 20.48
C LYS A 347 -2.66 15.85 21.21
N LYS A 348 -2.21 15.54 22.44
CA LYS A 348 -2.74 14.44 23.28
C LYS A 348 -2.58 13.04 22.67
N GLY A 349 -1.58 12.85 21.81
CA GLY A 349 -1.25 11.53 21.24
C GLY A 349 -2.22 10.99 20.19
N LYS A 350 -3.17 11.80 19.68
CA LYS A 350 -4.18 11.31 18.72
C LYS A 350 -3.60 11.15 17.32
N VAL A 351 -3.52 9.91 16.83
CA VAL A 351 -3.11 9.61 15.45
C VAL A 351 -4.07 10.23 14.42
N THR A 352 -3.50 10.66 13.29
CA THR A 352 -4.24 11.26 12.18
C THR A 352 -3.75 10.76 10.83
N ARG A 353 -4.71 10.49 9.94
CA ARG A 353 -4.49 10.17 8.53
C ARG A 353 -4.39 11.38 7.61
N ARG A 354 -4.55 12.59 8.16
CA ARG A 354 -4.44 13.85 7.41
C ARG A 354 -2.99 14.30 7.38
N GLY A 355 -2.47 14.58 6.19
CA GLY A 355 -1.05 14.93 6.00
C GLY A 355 -0.67 16.30 6.56
N ASP A 356 -1.64 17.21 6.66
CA ASP A 356 -1.53 18.61 7.08
C ASP A 356 -1.79 18.82 8.59
N LYS A 357 -2.10 17.77 9.34
CA LYS A 357 -2.45 17.86 10.77
C LYS A 357 -1.49 17.05 11.63
N GLY A 358 -1.05 17.66 12.72
CA GLY A 358 -0.17 17.01 13.71
C GLY A 358 1.28 16.92 13.24
N THR A 359 2.13 16.36 14.08
CA THR A 359 3.55 16.13 13.79
C THR A 359 3.69 14.88 12.94
N PRO A 360 4.39 14.92 11.79
CA PRO A 360 4.67 13.72 11.00
C PRO A 360 5.31 12.62 11.84
N TRP A 361 4.78 11.39 11.76
CA TRP A 361 5.29 10.28 12.57
C TRP A 361 6.77 9.99 12.27
N ALA A 362 7.20 10.14 11.02
CA ALA A 362 8.60 9.98 10.63
C ALA A 362 9.52 10.98 11.34
N LYS A 363 9.06 12.21 11.62
CA LYS A 363 9.81 13.19 12.42
C LYS A 363 9.95 12.72 13.87
N ILE A 364 8.90 12.15 14.45
CA ILE A 364 8.92 11.58 15.81
C ILE A 364 9.89 10.38 15.87
N TRP A 365 9.78 9.45 14.91
CA TRP A 365 10.68 8.29 14.80
C TRP A 365 12.15 8.71 14.75
N ASN A 366 12.52 9.59 13.82
CA ASN A 366 13.91 10.04 13.71
C ASN A 366 14.38 10.81 14.95
N GLY A 367 13.50 11.55 15.63
CA GLY A 367 13.82 12.24 16.87
C GLY A 367 14.23 11.27 17.99
N GLU A 368 13.49 10.18 18.16
CA GLU A 368 13.78 9.17 19.18
C GLU A 368 15.00 8.32 18.81
N MET A 369 15.12 7.88 17.56
CA MET A 369 16.28 7.09 17.10
C MET A 369 17.61 7.86 17.23
N LYS A 370 17.59 9.20 17.16
CA LYS A 370 18.78 10.04 17.42
C LYS A 370 19.25 10.00 18.88
N ARG A 371 18.38 9.61 19.82
CA ARG A 371 18.68 9.55 21.25
C ARG A 371 19.21 8.18 21.69
N CYS A 372 19.11 7.16 20.84
CA CYS A 372 19.62 5.82 21.11
C CYS A 372 21.17 5.80 21.18
N THR A 373 21.72 5.29 22.29
CA THR A 373 23.17 5.27 22.56
C THR A 373 23.74 3.89 22.90
N GLY A 374 22.94 2.85 22.77
CA GLY A 374 23.26 1.46 23.10
C GLY A 374 22.81 1.05 24.52
N PHE A 375 22.72 -0.25 24.77
CA PHE A 375 22.16 -0.80 26.02
C PHE A 375 23.03 -0.58 27.26
N THR A 376 24.33 -0.38 27.10
CA THR A 376 25.30 -0.24 28.21
C THR A 376 25.43 1.19 28.74
N GLY A 377 24.55 2.10 28.31
CA GLY A 377 24.54 3.49 28.74
C GLY A 377 24.11 3.64 30.19
N SER A 378 25.02 3.38 31.15
CA SER A 378 24.90 4.03 32.45
C SER A 378 24.92 5.54 32.19
N ALA A 379 23.85 6.24 32.58
CA ALA A 379 23.63 7.66 32.37
C ALA A 379 24.64 8.58 33.10
N ARG A 380 25.89 8.16 33.31
CA ARG A 380 26.88 8.87 34.12
C ARG A 380 28.21 9.21 33.47
N ASP A 381 28.60 8.63 32.34
CA ASP A 381 29.87 9.02 31.70
C ASP A 381 29.81 8.88 30.17
N VAL A 382 29.24 9.88 29.49
CA VAL A 382 29.53 10.11 28.07
C VAL A 382 30.14 11.51 27.97
N PRO A 383 31.44 11.64 27.67
CA PRO A 383 31.97 12.92 27.23
C PRO A 383 31.21 13.30 25.97
N ALA A 384 30.68 14.53 25.91
CA ALA A 384 29.98 15.08 24.75
C ALA A 384 30.75 14.71 23.47
N ALA A 385 30.25 13.69 22.76
CA ALA A 385 30.90 13.20 21.56
C ALA A 385 30.91 14.35 20.55
N GLU A 386 32.09 14.53 19.99
CA GLU A 386 32.51 15.62 19.13
C GLU A 386 31.44 15.88 18.06
N HIS A 387 30.95 17.13 18.02
CA HIS A 387 30.16 17.64 16.92
C HIS A 387 30.97 17.41 15.63
N SER A 388 30.53 16.48 14.78
CA SER A 388 30.88 16.54 13.36
C SER A 388 30.20 17.79 12.81
N PRO A 389 30.95 18.81 12.36
CA PRO A 389 30.35 19.97 11.72
C PRO A 389 29.99 19.58 10.28
N GLY A 390 28.70 19.59 9.95
CA GLY A 390 28.24 19.36 8.58
C GLY A 390 26.85 18.74 8.44
N GLU A 391 25.88 19.07 9.30
CA GLU A 391 24.47 18.80 9.01
C GLU A 391 23.73 20.13 8.97
N ASP A 392 23.55 20.65 7.75
CA ASP A 392 22.87 21.90 7.45
C ASP A 392 21.37 21.85 7.72
N GLU A 393 20.92 22.93 8.35
CA GLU A 393 19.71 23.71 8.12
C GLU A 393 18.49 23.03 7.50
N ASP A 394 17.59 22.58 8.38
CA ASP A 394 16.13 22.55 8.14
C ASP A 394 15.37 22.70 9.47
N THR A 395 15.89 23.53 10.38
CA THR A 395 15.25 23.82 11.67
C THR A 395 14.70 25.24 11.71
N GLU A 396 13.67 25.51 10.91
CA GLU A 396 12.75 26.58 11.28
C GLU A 396 11.84 26.09 12.41
N GLY A 397 12.18 26.54 13.62
CA GLY A 397 11.25 26.77 14.72
C GLY A 397 10.66 25.54 15.42
N ASP A 398 11.43 24.90 16.29
CA ASP A 398 10.96 24.60 17.66
C ASP A 398 12.17 24.32 18.57
N GLY A 399 12.12 24.83 19.79
CA GLY A 399 13.25 24.85 20.72
C GLY A 399 13.84 23.47 20.96
N GLY A 400 15.16 23.35 20.74
CA GLY A 400 15.93 22.17 21.11
C GLY A 400 15.74 21.83 22.59
N VAL A 401 14.92 20.83 22.86
CA VAL A 401 14.99 20.08 24.10
C VAL A 401 15.92 18.91 23.82
N GLY A 402 17.18 19.05 24.23
CA GLY A 402 18.12 17.94 24.30
C GLY A 402 17.55 16.88 25.24
N GLY A 403 16.83 15.91 24.68
CA GLY A 403 16.29 14.78 25.43
C GLY A 403 17.42 13.91 25.97
N HIS A 404 17.21 13.31 27.14
CA HIS A 404 18.16 12.36 27.72
C HIS A 404 18.45 11.22 26.74
N ALA A 405 19.71 10.77 26.74
CA ALA A 405 20.15 9.59 26.00
C ALA A 405 19.31 8.37 26.43
N LEU A 406 18.90 7.58 25.43
CA LEU A 406 18.09 6.38 25.62
C LEU A 406 18.98 5.13 25.52
N PRO A 407 18.74 4.12 26.39
CA PRO A 407 19.49 2.86 26.39
C PRO A 407 18.96 1.92 25.30
N CYS A 408 18.97 2.38 24.05
CA CYS A 408 18.46 1.65 22.89
C CYS A 408 19.45 1.68 21.72
N TYR A 409 19.22 0.83 20.73
CA TYR A 409 19.81 0.96 19.40
C TYR A 409 18.77 1.47 18.39
N PRO A 410 19.18 2.26 17.39
CA PRO A 410 18.25 2.77 16.40
C PRO A 410 17.78 1.67 15.43
N SER A 411 16.53 1.78 14.96
CA SER A 411 15.97 0.91 13.91
C SER A 411 15.42 1.75 12.76
N THR A 412 15.47 1.22 11.54
CA THR A 412 15.00 1.92 10.34
C THR A 412 13.58 1.52 9.96
N VAL A 413 12.79 2.45 9.39
CA VAL A 413 11.47 2.13 8.82
C VAL A 413 11.41 2.50 7.35
N VAL A 414 11.06 1.53 6.50
CA VAL A 414 10.77 1.76 5.08
C VAL A 414 9.26 1.73 4.88
N TYR A 415 8.70 2.73 4.19
CA TYR A 415 7.26 2.88 4.10
C TYR A 415 6.72 3.38 2.75
N GLY A 416 5.43 3.11 2.52
CA GLY A 416 4.71 3.38 1.27
C GLY A 416 3.66 4.47 1.34
N HIS A 417 3.52 5.19 2.45
CA HIS A 417 2.86 6.50 2.49
C HIS A 417 3.92 7.61 2.49
N ALA A 418 3.59 8.87 2.25
CA ALA A 418 2.37 9.38 1.67
C ALA A 418 2.76 10.16 0.41
N ALA A 419 2.23 9.82 -0.76
CA ALA A 419 2.52 10.49 -2.05
C ALA A 419 2.52 12.02 -2.00
N SER A 420 1.72 12.63 -1.14
CA SER A 420 1.68 14.09 -0.98
C SER A 420 3.00 14.69 -0.45
N ARG A 421 3.87 13.89 0.15
CA ARG A 421 5.19 14.29 0.65
C ARG A 421 6.34 13.96 -0.31
N ASP A 422 6.00 13.39 -1.46
CA ASP A 422 6.97 12.88 -2.44
C ASP A 422 8.03 11.97 -1.79
N LEU A 423 9.28 12.01 -2.25
CA LEU A 423 10.37 11.19 -1.73
C LEU A 423 10.82 11.69 -0.34
N ASP A 424 10.31 11.05 0.73
CA ASP A 424 10.58 11.42 2.14
C ASP A 424 11.72 10.57 2.72
N VAL A 425 12.96 11.04 2.57
CA VAL A 425 14.17 10.31 2.99
C VAL A 425 14.80 11.00 4.19
N ARG A 426 14.90 10.29 5.30
CA ARG A 426 15.55 10.70 6.55
C ARG A 426 16.55 9.62 6.99
N ARG A 427 17.36 9.93 8.01
CA ARG A 427 18.40 9.00 8.50
C ARG A 427 17.87 7.62 8.89
N TRP A 428 16.71 7.55 9.54
CA TRP A 428 16.12 6.31 10.07
C TRP A 428 14.74 5.99 9.48
N THR A 429 14.26 6.75 8.48
CA THR A 429 12.99 6.46 7.81
C THR A 429 13.09 6.76 6.31
N VAL A 430 12.56 5.86 5.48
CA VAL A 430 12.60 5.98 4.02
C VAL A 430 11.20 5.78 3.43
N GLY A 431 10.57 6.88 3.00
CA GLY A 431 9.28 6.87 2.31
C GLY A 431 9.47 6.73 0.80
N LEU A 432 8.88 5.69 0.19
CA LEU A 432 9.08 5.33 -1.22
C LEU A 432 7.93 5.75 -2.14
N ASP A 433 6.80 6.18 -1.58
CA ASP A 433 5.64 6.58 -2.38
C ASP A 433 5.84 7.98 -2.99
N THR A 434 6.42 7.98 -4.17
CA THR A 434 6.62 9.16 -5.01
C THR A 434 5.45 9.38 -5.98
N GLY A 435 4.27 8.83 -5.71
CA GLY A 435 3.03 9.15 -6.42
C GLY A 435 2.94 8.63 -7.86
N CYS A 436 3.43 7.42 -8.16
CA CYS A 436 3.36 6.82 -9.50
C CYS A 436 1.94 6.81 -10.09
N LEU A 437 0.93 6.56 -9.25
CA LEU A 437 -0.48 6.52 -9.63
C LEU A 437 -1.02 7.90 -10.06
N TYR A 438 -0.33 8.97 -9.67
CA TYR A 438 -0.63 10.35 -10.05
C TYR A 438 0.23 10.83 -11.23
N GLY A 439 0.87 9.91 -11.96
CA GLY A 439 1.72 10.21 -13.11
C GLY A 439 3.11 10.76 -12.77
N ARG A 440 3.52 10.66 -11.49
CA ARG A 440 4.86 11.05 -11.04
C ARG A 440 5.85 9.89 -11.24
N ARG A 441 6.46 9.38 -10.18
CA ARG A 441 7.52 8.37 -10.25
C ARG A 441 7.18 7.13 -9.44
N LEU A 442 7.74 6.00 -9.86
CA LEU A 442 7.84 4.79 -9.02
C LEU A 442 9.28 4.68 -8.54
N THR A 443 9.47 4.62 -7.23
CA THR A 443 10.78 4.60 -6.58
C THR A 443 10.98 3.29 -5.83
N GLY A 444 12.17 2.71 -5.92
CA GLY A 444 12.60 1.56 -5.16
C GLY A 444 13.90 1.85 -4.40
N LEU A 445 14.05 1.21 -3.25
CA LEU A 445 15.28 1.16 -2.47
C LEU A 445 16.00 -0.16 -2.77
N VAL A 446 17.23 -0.06 -3.25
CA VAL A 446 18.12 -1.21 -3.52
C VAL A 446 19.14 -1.29 -2.39
N LEU A 447 19.17 -2.43 -1.70
CA LEU A 447 20.13 -2.74 -0.65
C LEU A 447 21.10 -3.82 -1.14
N THR A 448 22.39 -3.57 -1.04
CA THR A 448 23.44 -4.50 -1.48
C THR A 448 24.51 -4.64 -0.41
N ARG A 449 24.92 -5.87 -0.09
CA ARG A 449 26.11 -6.14 0.71
C ARG A 449 27.30 -6.42 -0.22
N PRO A 450 28.40 -5.66 -0.14
CA PRO A 450 29.63 -5.98 -0.86
C PRO A 450 30.13 -7.37 -0.44
N ARG A 451 30.48 -8.23 -1.40
CA ARG A 451 31.12 -9.51 -1.06
C ARG A 451 32.53 -9.19 -0.55
N THR A 452 32.78 -9.44 0.72
CA THR A 452 34.13 -9.56 1.24
C THR A 452 34.69 -10.87 0.70
N ASP A 453 35.49 -10.80 -0.38
CA ASP A 453 36.22 -11.96 -0.86
C ASP A 453 37.15 -12.43 0.27
N ALA A 454 36.93 -13.65 0.74
CA ALA A 454 37.70 -14.27 1.80
C ALA A 454 39.19 -14.38 1.40
N GLY A 455 40.04 -13.51 1.92
CA GLY A 455 41.49 -13.68 1.88
C GLY A 455 42.32 -12.39 1.88
N GLY A 456 42.47 -11.75 3.04
CA GLY A 456 43.57 -10.81 3.29
C GLY A 456 43.28 -9.77 4.40
N PRO A 457 44.17 -9.57 5.39
CA PRO A 457 43.97 -8.54 6.39
C PRO A 457 44.43 -7.19 5.81
N THR A 458 43.48 -6.37 5.37
CA THR A 458 43.74 -4.94 5.16
C THR A 458 42.79 -4.14 6.03
N ARG A 459 43.32 -3.72 7.20
CA ARG A 459 42.89 -2.50 7.88
C ARG A 459 43.19 -1.34 6.94
N THR A 460 42.27 -1.03 6.06
CA THR A 460 42.18 0.28 5.43
C THR A 460 40.75 0.72 5.61
N SER A 461 40.53 1.61 6.58
CA SER A 461 39.29 2.37 6.70
C SER A 461 38.89 2.90 5.33
N PRO A 462 37.61 2.84 4.93
CA PRO A 462 37.16 3.58 3.78
C PRO A 462 37.35 5.06 4.11
N LEU A 463 38.28 5.71 3.42
CA LEU A 463 38.30 7.17 3.33
C LEU A 463 36.99 7.55 2.62
N TYR A 464 36.04 8.04 3.41
CA TYR A 464 34.88 8.75 2.91
C TYR A 464 35.41 9.95 2.12
N VAL A 465 35.16 9.93 0.81
CA VAL A 465 35.35 11.10 -0.03
C VAL A 465 34.05 11.88 0.11
N ASP A 466 34.12 13.05 0.75
CA ASP A 466 33.10 14.07 0.64
C ASP A 466 32.92 14.38 -0.84
N ALA A 467 31.80 13.92 -1.39
CA ALA A 467 31.34 14.34 -2.71
C ALA A 467 30.46 15.57 -2.49
N ASP A 468 31.12 16.71 -2.24
CA ASP A 468 30.65 17.97 -2.80
C ASP A 468 30.75 17.81 -4.33
N ASP A 469 29.62 17.74 -5.02
CA ASP A 469 29.55 18.12 -6.43
C ASP A 469 28.08 18.32 -6.84
N ASP A 470 27.74 19.60 -6.88
CA ASP A 470 26.85 20.27 -7.82
C ASP A 470 26.32 19.37 -8.95
N ALA A 471 25.03 19.07 -8.90
CA ALA A 471 24.29 18.60 -10.07
C ALA A 471 23.37 19.74 -10.53
N ASP A 472 23.84 20.45 -11.54
CA ASP A 472 23.18 21.47 -12.35
C ASP A 472 21.64 21.38 -12.34
N GLU A 473 21.02 22.35 -11.65
CA GLU A 473 19.65 22.77 -11.93
C GLU A 473 19.67 23.49 -13.29
N GLU A 474 19.40 22.77 -14.37
CA GLU A 474 18.97 23.42 -15.61
C GLU A 474 17.51 23.88 -15.40
N ASP A 475 17.39 25.17 -15.05
CA ASP A 475 16.22 26.01 -15.22
C ASP A 475 15.59 25.78 -16.60
N ASP A 476 14.33 25.33 -16.63
CA ASP A 476 13.43 25.61 -17.74
C ASP A 476 12.22 26.35 -17.13
N ASP A 477 12.34 27.67 -17.13
CA ASP A 477 11.26 28.63 -16.93
C ASP A 477 10.17 28.41 -17.98
N GLU A 478 9.00 27.91 -17.57
CA GLU A 478 7.74 28.28 -18.22
C GLU A 478 6.76 28.73 -17.13
N GLU A 479 6.69 30.05 -16.96
CA GLU A 479 5.66 30.73 -16.19
C GLU A 479 4.27 30.42 -16.76
N GLU A 480 3.40 29.78 -15.98
CA GLU A 480 1.96 30.01 -16.10
C GLU A 480 1.37 30.29 -14.71
N SER A 481 1.11 31.59 -14.51
CA SER A 481 0.20 32.13 -13.52
C SER A 481 -1.20 31.51 -13.67
N SER A 482 -1.71 30.94 -12.58
CA SER A 482 -3.16 30.92 -12.33
C SER A 482 -3.40 31.00 -10.83
N ASP A 483 -3.71 32.21 -10.40
CA ASP A 483 -4.43 32.47 -9.17
C ASP A 483 -5.83 31.86 -9.31
N GLU A 484 -6.19 30.88 -8.48
CA GLU A 484 -7.59 30.57 -8.23
C GLU A 484 -7.80 30.52 -6.72
N GLU A 485 -8.37 31.61 -6.22
CA GLU A 485 -8.95 31.75 -4.89
C GLU A 485 -10.16 30.80 -4.77
N GLU A 486 -10.14 29.92 -3.78
CA GLU A 486 -11.31 29.15 -3.36
C GLU A 486 -12.20 30.05 -2.49
N ASP A 487 -13.15 30.76 -3.11
CA ASP A 487 -14.27 31.35 -2.39
C ASP A 487 -15.49 30.42 -2.42
N GLU A 488 -15.94 30.10 -1.21
CA GLU A 488 -17.28 29.60 -0.89
C GLU A 488 -18.36 30.45 -1.59
N LEU A 489 -19.47 29.84 -2.04
CA LEU A 489 -20.81 30.20 -1.52
C LEU A 489 -22.00 29.50 -2.20
N ASP A 490 -22.94 29.27 -1.29
CA ASP A 490 -24.36 28.95 -1.30
C ASP A 490 -25.27 29.47 -2.45
N GLU A 491 -26.44 28.84 -2.51
CA GLU A 491 -27.57 28.86 -3.45
C GLU A 491 -28.08 30.24 -3.95
N THR A 492 -28.48 30.33 -5.22
CA THR A 492 -29.86 30.65 -5.71
C THR A 492 -29.93 30.87 -7.23
N ALA A 493 -30.95 30.29 -7.89
CA ALA A 493 -31.33 30.49 -9.31
C ALA A 493 -32.16 31.81 -9.49
N PRO A 494 -32.60 32.28 -10.71
CA PRO A 494 -32.71 31.58 -12.01
C PRO A 494 -32.47 32.40 -13.32
N GLU A 495 -32.65 31.70 -14.45
CA GLU A 495 -32.93 32.12 -15.85
C GLU A 495 -31.84 32.78 -16.72
N GLY A 496 -31.62 32.21 -17.94
CA GLY A 496 -31.14 33.00 -19.10
C GLY A 496 -30.19 32.32 -20.11
N HIS A 497 -30.77 31.60 -21.08
CA HIS A 497 -30.41 31.52 -22.51
C HIS A 497 -28.96 31.30 -23.04
N LEU A 498 -28.83 30.13 -23.71
CA LEU A 498 -28.37 29.88 -25.10
C LEU A 498 -26.89 30.07 -25.51
N ARG A 499 -26.36 28.93 -26.04
CA ARG A 499 -25.51 28.78 -27.24
C ARG A 499 -24.04 29.17 -27.08
N ASP A 500 -23.05 28.49 -27.65
CA ASP A 500 -22.88 27.35 -28.56
C ASP A 500 -21.35 27.24 -28.70
N MET A 501 -20.83 26.07 -29.09
CA MET A 501 -19.57 25.82 -29.82
C MET A 501 -18.99 24.47 -29.41
N ASN A 502 -19.58 23.45 -30.01
CA ASN A 502 -18.96 22.15 -30.16
C ASN A 502 -18.22 22.08 -31.52
N SER A 503 -17.30 21.14 -31.62
CA SER A 503 -16.78 20.49 -32.84
C SER A 503 -15.67 21.15 -33.67
N ARG A 504 -14.58 20.37 -33.85
CA ARG A 504 -13.64 20.28 -35.00
C ARG A 504 -12.59 19.20 -34.60
N PHE A 505 -12.32 18.09 -35.28
CA PHE A 505 -12.51 17.69 -36.67
C PHE A 505 -12.60 16.16 -36.83
N ALA A 506 -13.31 15.75 -37.89
CA ALA A 506 -13.40 14.40 -38.41
C ALA A 506 -12.27 14.05 -39.42
N ARG A 507 -11.94 12.76 -39.45
CA ARG A 507 -11.37 11.90 -40.51
C ARG A 507 -10.98 12.55 -41.85
N VAL A 508 -9.75 12.24 -42.30
CA VAL A 508 -9.42 12.04 -43.74
C VAL A 508 -8.53 10.79 -43.88
N ALA A 509 -8.92 9.92 -44.81
CA ALA A 509 -8.17 8.74 -45.24
C ALA A 509 -7.33 9.06 -46.49
N GLY A 510 -6.18 8.39 -46.64
CA GLY A 510 -5.50 8.19 -47.93
C GLY A 510 -4.13 8.87 -48.08
N GLY A 511 -3.05 8.12 -47.90
CA GLY A 511 -1.68 8.54 -48.24
C GLY A 511 -0.65 7.45 -47.98
N SER A 512 0.11 7.09 -49.02
CA SER A 512 0.98 5.91 -49.12
C SER A 512 2.14 5.84 -48.12
N ALA A 513 2.50 4.60 -47.77
CA ALA A 513 3.52 4.22 -46.81
C ALA A 513 4.95 4.57 -47.29
N ILE A 514 5.66 5.36 -46.50
CA ILE A 514 7.12 5.38 -46.48
C ILE A 514 7.55 4.87 -45.09
N ALA A 515 8.16 3.69 -45.07
CA ALA A 515 8.70 3.06 -43.90
C ALA A 515 9.80 3.95 -43.27
N ARG A 516 9.45 4.73 -42.25
CA ARG A 516 10.44 5.32 -41.34
C ARG A 516 10.78 4.29 -40.28
N ALA A 517 12.06 3.96 -40.22
CA ALA A 517 12.64 3.06 -39.24
C ALA A 517 12.14 3.38 -37.82
N ARG A 518 11.74 2.33 -37.08
CA ARG A 518 11.39 2.43 -35.66
C ARG A 518 12.52 3.16 -34.92
N PRO A 519 12.27 4.26 -34.19
CA PRO A 519 13.28 4.81 -33.32
C PRO A 519 13.61 3.75 -32.26
N ARG A 520 14.90 3.47 -32.07
CA ARG A 520 15.39 2.68 -30.93
C ARG A 520 14.72 3.22 -29.67
N ALA A 521 14.07 2.34 -28.90
CA ALA A 521 13.45 2.72 -27.64
C ALA A 521 14.47 3.50 -26.79
N ARG A 522 14.26 4.80 -26.62
CA ARG A 522 15.07 5.61 -25.69
C ARG A 522 14.87 4.94 -24.33
N ARG A 523 15.94 4.41 -23.73
CA ARG A 523 15.92 3.91 -22.36
C ARG A 523 15.27 4.99 -21.49
N ALA A 524 14.23 4.64 -20.75
CA ALA A 524 13.55 5.58 -19.87
C ALA A 524 14.59 6.24 -18.95
N LYS A 525 14.61 7.58 -18.88
CA LYS A 525 15.52 8.32 -18.00
C LYS A 525 15.28 7.83 -16.56
N THR A 526 16.26 7.12 -16.02
CA THR A 526 16.23 6.55 -14.66
C THR A 526 16.99 7.50 -13.75
N TRP A 527 16.39 7.87 -12.62
CA TRP A 527 17.06 8.66 -11.59
C TRP A 527 17.59 7.73 -10.51
N THR A 528 18.77 8.02 -9.96
CA THR A 528 19.45 7.20 -8.96
C THR A 528 20.11 8.10 -7.91
N ARG A 529 20.02 7.74 -6.63
CA ARG A 529 20.71 8.45 -5.53
C ARG A 529 21.16 7.48 -4.45
N THR A 530 22.43 7.55 -4.04
CA THR A 530 22.92 6.81 -2.87
C THR A 530 22.44 7.46 -1.59
N ILE A 531 22.03 6.66 -0.61
CA ILE A 531 21.57 7.16 0.69
C ILE A 531 22.23 6.40 1.83
N ARG A 532 22.24 7.04 2.99
CA ARG A 532 22.52 6.40 4.26
C ARG A 532 21.31 5.53 4.66
N PHE A 533 21.55 4.28 5.06
CA PHE A 533 20.50 3.34 5.49
C PHE A 533 21.01 2.44 6.60
N GLY A 534 20.14 2.10 7.55
CA GLY A 534 20.48 1.19 8.65
C GLY A 534 21.61 1.73 9.53
N ASP A 535 22.17 0.84 10.34
CA ASP A 535 23.30 1.17 11.18
C ASP A 535 24.57 1.43 10.39
N ARG A 536 25.45 2.23 10.99
CA ARG A 536 26.77 2.55 10.41
C ARG A 536 27.58 1.29 10.09
N ASP A 537 27.43 0.25 10.90
CA ASP A 537 28.21 -0.98 10.80
C ASP A 537 27.49 -2.12 10.06
N SER A 538 26.30 -1.84 9.49
CA SER A 538 25.50 -2.85 8.77
C SER A 538 26.20 -3.41 7.52
N GLY A 539 27.18 -2.68 6.97
CA GLY A 539 27.87 -3.06 5.73
C GLY A 539 26.93 -3.10 4.51
N VAL A 540 25.76 -2.46 4.61
CA VAL A 540 24.76 -2.39 3.54
C VAL A 540 24.90 -1.08 2.77
N GLU A 541 25.12 -1.18 1.47
CA GLU A 541 25.01 -0.06 0.55
C GLU A 541 23.56 0.13 0.13
N ALA A 542 23.08 1.38 0.18
CA ALA A 542 21.69 1.71 -0.13
C ALA A 542 21.58 2.74 -1.25
N ARG A 543 20.74 2.43 -2.24
CA ARG A 543 20.55 3.26 -3.43
C ARG A 543 19.09 3.34 -3.81
N LEU A 544 18.58 4.57 -3.95
CA LEU A 544 17.27 4.85 -4.51
C LEU A 544 17.35 4.81 -6.04
N VAL A 545 16.35 4.19 -6.66
CA VAL A 545 16.19 4.13 -8.11
C VAL A 545 14.75 4.47 -8.45
N SER A 546 14.54 5.42 -9.35
CA SER A 546 13.20 5.87 -9.72
C SER A 546 12.98 5.91 -11.22
N VAL A 547 11.82 5.42 -11.65
CA VAL A 547 11.35 5.46 -13.04
C VAL A 547 10.11 6.33 -13.18
N LYS A 548 9.96 7.00 -14.33
CA LYS A 548 8.79 7.83 -14.63
C LYS A 548 7.56 6.96 -14.89
N CYS A 549 6.42 7.35 -14.34
CA CYS A 549 5.14 6.70 -14.58
C CYS A 549 4.34 7.39 -15.71
N PRO A 550 3.45 6.66 -16.41
CA PRO A 550 2.56 7.26 -17.40
C PRO A 550 1.66 8.33 -16.76
N LYS A 551 1.32 9.39 -17.50
CA LYS A 551 0.32 10.36 -17.04
C LYS A 551 -1.05 9.67 -16.95
N VAL A 552 -1.91 10.16 -16.05
CA VAL A 552 -3.25 9.57 -15.80
C VAL A 552 -4.10 9.48 -17.08
N GLY A 553 -3.95 10.45 -18.00
CA GLY A 553 -4.64 10.45 -19.30
C GLY A 553 -4.10 9.49 -20.37
N ASP A 554 -2.93 8.88 -20.15
CA ASP A 554 -2.29 7.97 -21.11
C ASP A 554 -2.59 6.48 -20.82
N LEU A 555 -3.53 6.21 -19.90
CA LEU A 555 -3.82 4.85 -19.39
C LEU A 555 -4.86 4.07 -20.23
N SER A 556 -5.13 4.51 -21.46
CA SER A 556 -6.09 3.91 -22.41
C SER A 556 -5.70 2.52 -22.90
#